data_AF-A0A433ADB0-F1
#
_entry.id   AF-A0A433ADB0-F1
#
_cell.length_a   1.000
_cell.length_b   1.000
_cell.length_c   1.000
_cell.angle_alpha   90.00
_cell.angle_beta   90.00
_cell.angle_gamma   90.00
#
_symmetry.space_group_name_H-M   'P 1'
#
loop_
_entity.id
_entity.type
_entity.pdbx_description
1 polymer ?
#
loop_
_entity_poly.entity_id
_entity_poly.type
_entity_poly.pdbx_seq_one_letter_code
_entity_poly.pdbx_strand_id
1 'polypeptide(L)'
;MADTADTNAEIADLKRQVIELSGLSLATGVILTQLLQKIVSREMSPQNATTQIVNNAREAIEAFATENEVDPAMKSRAIEAVRQYEDQIRSVLPI
;
A
#
# COMPACT_ATOMS: atom_id res chain seq x y z
N MET A 1 15.94 3.32 36.93
CA MET A 1 15.02 2.16 36.83
C MET A 1 13.59 2.57 36.49
N ALA A 2 13.11 3.76 36.87
CA ALA A 2 11.82 4.28 36.39
C ALA A 2 11.81 4.54 34.86
N ASP A 3 12.87 5.17 34.33
CA ASP A 3 13.06 5.44 32.89
C ASP A 3 12.93 4.19 32.01
N THR A 4 13.51 3.07 32.46
CA THR A 4 13.53 1.81 31.71
C THR A 4 12.16 1.12 31.68
N ALA A 5 11.33 1.34 32.71
CA ALA A 5 9.97 0.82 32.75
C ALA A 5 9.06 1.60 31.79
N ASP A 6 9.28 2.91 31.67
CA ASP A 6 8.56 3.81 30.76
C ASP A 6 8.91 3.50 29.29
N THR A 7 10.20 3.37 28.96
CA THR A 7 10.65 2.98 27.62
C THR A 7 10.08 1.62 27.19
N ASN A 8 9.99 0.64 28.10
CA ASN A 8 9.43 -0.67 27.78
C ASN A 8 7.91 -0.61 27.52
N ALA A 9 7.20 0.28 28.22
CA ALA A 9 5.78 0.52 27.99
C ALA A 9 5.56 1.19 26.62
N GLU A 10 6.36 2.20 26.27
CA GLU A 10 6.32 2.84 24.95
C GLU A 10 6.63 1.86 23.81
N ILE A 11 7.63 0.98 23.99
CA ILE A 11 7.94 -0.06 22.99
C ILE A 11 6.76 -1.02 22.82
N ALA A 12 6.09 -1.41 23.90
CA ALA A 12 4.93 -2.29 23.82
C ALA A 12 3.77 -1.62 23.07
N ASP A 13 3.54 -0.32 23.33
CA ASP A 13 2.52 0.46 22.63
C ASP A 13 2.86 0.63 21.15
N LEU A 14 4.09 1.00 20.80
CA LEU A 14 4.56 1.09 19.42
C LEU A 14 4.39 -0.24 18.67
N LYS A 15 4.73 -1.37 19.28
CA LYS A 15 4.51 -2.70 18.69
C LYS A 15 3.04 -2.97 18.42
N ARG A 16 2.15 -2.57 19.32
CA ARG A 16 0.71 -2.69 19.13
C ARG A 16 0.23 -1.85 17.96
N GLN A 17 0.64 -0.58 17.89
CA GLN A 17 0.31 0.31 16.78
C GLN A 17 0.79 -0.26 15.43
N VAL A 18 2.00 -0.84 15.39
CA VAL A 18 2.51 -1.52 14.19
C VAL A 18 1.66 -2.72 13.80
N ILE A 19 1.20 -3.53 14.76
CA ILE A 19 0.29 -4.67 14.48
C ILE A 19 -1.04 -4.17 13.89
N GLU A 20 -1.62 -3.13 14.48
CA GLU A 20 -2.89 -2.53 14.02
C GLU A 20 -2.74 -1.95 12.60
N LEU A 21 -1.69 -1.18 12.34
CA LEU A 21 -1.36 -0.66 11.01
C LEU A 21 -1.10 -1.77 9.99
N SER A 22 -0.40 -2.83 10.38
CA SER A 22 -0.14 -4.00 9.52
C SER A 22 -1.44 -4.71 9.14
N GLY A 23 -2.36 -4.87 10.11
CA GLY A 23 -3.69 -5.44 9.87
C GLY A 23 -4.52 -4.60 8.90
N LEU A 24 -4.52 -3.27 9.09
CA LEU A 24 -5.21 -2.34 8.18
C LEU A 24 -4.63 -2.39 6.77
N SER A 25 -3.30 -2.43 6.65
CA SER A 25 -2.60 -2.55 5.36
C SER A 25 -2.97 -3.85 4.65
N LEU A 26 -3.01 -4.98 5.37
CA LEU A 26 -3.42 -6.27 4.81
C LEU A 26 -4.87 -6.23 4.32
N ALA A 27 -5.81 -5.74 5.14
CA ALA A 27 -7.21 -5.64 4.78
C ALA A 27 -7.42 -4.73 3.55
N THR A 28 -6.73 -3.59 3.50
CA THR A 28 -6.77 -2.65 2.38
C THR A 28 -6.25 -3.31 1.11
N GLY A 29 -5.12 -4.03 1.19
CA GLY A 29 -4.57 -4.77 0.06
C GLY A 29 -5.55 -5.79 -0.51
N VAL A 30 -6.14 -6.63 0.35
CA VAL A 30 -7.15 -7.62 -0.06
C VAL A 30 -8.35 -6.95 -0.74
N ILE A 31 -8.88 -5.86 -0.18
CA ILE A 31 -10.02 -5.13 -0.75
C ILE A 31 -9.65 -4.53 -2.11
N LEU A 32 -8.48 -3.88 -2.23
CA LEU A 32 -8.02 -3.30 -3.49
C LEU A 32 -7.85 -4.36 -4.57
N THR A 33 -7.25 -5.50 -4.26
CA THR A 33 -7.13 -6.61 -5.21
C THR A 33 -8.49 -7.09 -5.69
N GLN A 34 -9.47 -7.28 -4.80
CA GLN A 34 -10.82 -7.72 -5.17
C GLN A 34 -11.57 -6.67 -6.02
N LEU A 35 -11.46 -5.39 -5.67
CA LEU A 35 -12.05 -4.30 -6.45
C LEU A 35 -11.43 -4.23 -7.84
N LEU A 36 -10.10 -4.35 -7.93
CA LEU A 36 -9.40 -4.34 -9.20
C LEU A 36 -9.75 -5.55 -10.04
N GLN A 37 -9.75 -6.77 -9.50
CA GLN A 37 -10.28 -7.94 -10.21
C GLN A 37 -11.68 -7.70 -10.78
N LYS A 38 -12.58 -7.11 -9.98
CA LYS A 38 -13.96 -6.83 -10.41
C LYS A 38 -14.05 -5.78 -11.52
N ILE A 39 -13.25 -4.71 -11.44
CA ILE A 39 -13.18 -3.66 -12.48
C ILE A 39 -12.58 -4.25 -13.75
N VAL A 40 -11.42 -4.87 -13.60
CA VAL A 40 -10.58 -5.38 -14.68
C VAL A 40 -11.25 -6.56 -15.41
N SER A 41 -12.04 -7.40 -14.74
CA SER A 41 -12.83 -8.47 -15.37
C SER A 41 -13.87 -7.98 -16.38
N ARG A 42 -14.23 -6.69 -16.33
CA ARG A 42 -15.17 -6.06 -17.27
C ARG A 42 -14.47 -5.45 -18.48
N GLU A 43 -13.15 -5.32 -18.40
CA GLU A 43 -12.34 -4.73 -19.45
C GLU A 43 -12.00 -5.78 -20.52
N MET A 44 -11.94 -5.32 -21.77
CA MET A 44 -11.56 -6.19 -22.89
C MET A 44 -10.12 -6.71 -22.78
N SER A 45 -9.25 -5.97 -22.06
CA SER A 45 -7.89 -6.40 -21.72
C SER A 45 -7.57 -6.15 -20.24
N PRO A 46 -7.77 -7.17 -19.39
CA PRO A 46 -7.48 -7.13 -17.97
C PRO A 46 -6.07 -6.62 -17.59
N GLN A 47 -5.07 -7.13 -18.31
CA GLN A 47 -3.67 -6.83 -18.05
C GLN A 47 -3.33 -5.36 -18.37
N ASN A 48 -3.93 -4.80 -19.42
CA ASN A 48 -3.70 -3.40 -19.81
C ASN A 48 -4.34 -2.44 -18.81
N ALA A 49 -5.57 -2.72 -18.39
CA ALA A 49 -6.26 -1.90 -17.39
C ALA A 49 -5.48 -1.84 -16.06
N THR A 50 -4.95 -2.99 -15.62
CA THR A 50 -4.10 -3.05 -14.42
C THR A 50 -2.84 -2.19 -14.56
N THR A 51 -2.15 -2.30 -15.70
CA THR A 51 -0.96 -1.49 -15.99
C THR A 51 -1.26 0.01 -15.93
N GLN A 52 -2.38 0.43 -16.53
CA GLN A 52 -2.79 1.83 -16.52
C GLN A 52 -3.09 2.34 -15.12
N ILE A 53 -3.84 1.57 -14.32
CA ILE A 53 -4.19 1.96 -12.95
C ILE A 53 -2.93 2.11 -12.08
N VAL A 54 -2.00 1.16 -12.20
CA VAL A 54 -0.73 1.21 -11.45
C VAL A 54 0.10 2.42 -11.84
N ASN A 55 0.20 2.73 -13.13
CA ASN A 55 0.93 3.90 -13.60
C ASN A 55 0.30 5.20 -13.08
N ASN A 56 -1.02 5.35 -13.20
CA ASN A 56 -1.75 6.51 -12.68
C ASN A 56 -1.53 6.69 -11.17
N ALA A 57 -1.51 5.59 -10.40
CA ALA A 57 -1.26 5.64 -8.96
C ALA A 57 0.17 6.12 -8.65
N ARG A 58 1.18 5.67 -9.40
CA ARG A 58 2.58 6.10 -9.23
C ARG A 58 2.72 7.58 -9.55
N GLU A 59 2.14 8.04 -10.66
CA GLU A 59 2.12 9.45 -11.05
C GLU A 59 1.45 10.33 -9.98
N ALA A 60 0.31 9.90 -9.45
CA ALA A 60 -0.39 10.63 -8.38
C ALA A 60 0.45 10.74 -7.10
N ILE A 61 1.15 9.68 -6.71
CA ILE A 61 2.06 9.70 -5.54
C ILE A 61 3.23 10.67 -5.80
N GLU A 62 3.81 10.64 -7.00
CA GLU A 62 4.91 11.52 -7.35
C GLU A 62 4.49 13.00 -7.39
N ALA A 63 3.33 13.29 -7.96
CA ALA A 63 2.74 14.63 -7.98
C ALA A 63 2.45 15.13 -6.56
N PHE A 64 1.73 14.33 -5.76
CA PHE A 64 1.42 14.66 -4.37
C PHE A 64 2.69 14.95 -3.56
N ALA A 65 3.73 14.13 -3.72
CA ALA A 65 4.98 14.29 -3.00
C ALA A 65 5.83 15.47 -3.46
N THR A 66 5.56 16.00 -4.65
CA THR A 66 6.19 17.21 -5.16
C THR A 66 5.47 18.46 -4.66
N GLU A 67 4.14 18.40 -4.54
CA GLU A 67 3.30 19.50 -4.09
C GLU A 67 3.28 19.68 -2.57
N ASN A 68 3.46 18.60 -1.82
CA ASN A 68 3.45 18.58 -0.37
C ASN A 68 4.83 18.11 0.07
N GLU A 69 5.53 18.84 0.92
CA GLU A 69 6.86 18.48 1.45
C GLU A 69 6.79 17.21 2.34
N VAL A 70 6.53 16.05 1.74
CA VAL A 70 6.45 14.76 2.43
C VAL A 70 7.83 14.13 2.59
N ASP A 71 7.96 13.36 3.66
CA ASP A 71 9.15 12.57 3.95
C ASP A 71 9.50 11.63 2.77
N PRO A 72 10.77 11.61 2.30
CA PRO A 72 11.20 10.72 1.23
C PRO A 72 10.95 9.22 1.51
N ALA A 73 11.02 8.79 2.77
CA ALA A 73 10.72 7.43 3.18
C ALA A 73 9.23 7.10 3.01
N MET A 74 8.33 8.06 3.28
CA MET A 74 6.90 7.90 3.03
C MET A 74 6.63 7.72 1.53
N LYS A 75 7.20 8.57 0.69
CA LYS A 75 7.09 8.45 -0.78
C LYS A 75 7.61 7.09 -1.26
N SER A 76 8.79 6.69 -0.81
CA SER A 76 9.42 5.42 -1.18
C SER A 76 8.52 4.23 -0.81
N ARG A 77 7.99 4.22 0.43
CA ARG A 77 7.10 3.16 0.89
C ARG A 77 5.78 3.12 0.11
N ALA A 78 5.22 4.28 -0.24
CA ALA A 78 4.00 4.35 -1.05
C ALA A 78 4.21 3.76 -2.45
N ILE A 79 5.33 4.09 -3.12
CA ILE A 79 5.68 3.53 -4.43
C ILE A 79 5.91 2.01 -4.33
N GLU A 80 6.57 1.55 -3.27
CA GLU A 80 6.78 0.12 -3.03
C GLU A 80 5.45 -0.62 -2.81
N ALA A 81 4.53 -0.05 -2.05
CA ALA A 81 3.21 -0.63 -1.83
C ALA A 81 2.42 -0.76 -3.15
N VAL A 82 2.50 0.23 -4.04
CA VAL A 82 1.87 0.15 -5.36
C VAL A 82 2.43 -1.02 -6.19
N ARG A 83 3.74 -1.26 -6.16
CA ARG A 83 4.34 -2.44 -6.81
C ARG A 83 3.87 -3.75 -6.20
N GLN A 84 3.83 -3.83 -4.86
CA GLN A 84 3.33 -5.03 -4.16
C GLN A 84 1.88 -5.33 -4.57
N TYR A 85 1.03 -4.31 -4.72
CA TYR A 85 -0.33 -4.49 -5.21
C TYR A 85 -0.37 -4.90 -6.68
N GLU A 86 0.45 -4.32 -7.55
CA GLU A 86 0.57 -4.75 -8.94
C GLU A 86 0.85 -6.25 -9.04
N ASP A 87 1.87 -6.74 -8.31
CA ASP A 87 2.25 -8.15 -8.30
C ASP A 87 1.09 -9.04 -7.82
N GLN A 88 0.42 -8.63 -6.74
CA GLN A 88 -0.73 -9.36 -6.19
C GLN A 88 -1.88 -9.43 -7.21
N ILE A 89 -2.20 -8.33 -7.89
CA ILE A 89 -3.28 -8.29 -8.89
C ILE A 89 -2.91 -9.16 -10.08
N ARG A 90 -1.68 -9.04 -10.60
CA ARG A 90 -1.24 -9.83 -11.77
C ARG A 90 -1.24 -11.33 -11.48
N SER A 91 -0.95 -11.74 -10.24
CA SER A 91 -0.93 -13.15 -9.85
C SER A 91 -2.27 -13.88 -9.97
N VAL A 92 -3.37 -13.12 -10.06
CA VAL A 92 -4.76 -13.63 -10.03
C VAL A 92 -5.57 -13.24 -11.27
N LEU A 93 -4.98 -12.47 -12.20
CA LEU A 93 -5.62 -12.15 -13.47
C LEU A 93 -5.42 -13.27 -14.50
N PRO A 94 -6.41 -13.52 -15.37
CA PRO A 94 -6.24 -14.43 -16.49
C PRO A 94 -5.15 -13.92 -17.45
N ILE A 95 -4.41 -14.86 -18.04
CA ILE A 95 -3.38 -14.63 -19.06
C ILE A 95 -4.08 -14.30 -20.39
#